data_AF-A0AA95FPJ5-F1
#
_entry.id   AF-A0AA95FPJ5-F1
#
_cell.length_a   1.000
_cell.length_b   1.000
_cell.length_c   1.000
_cell.angle_alpha   90.00
_cell.angle_beta   90.00
_cell.angle_gamma   90.00
#
_symmetry.space_group_name_H-M   'P 1'
#
loop_
_entity.id
_entity.type
_entity.pdbx_description
1 polymer ?
#
loop_
_entity_poly.entity_id
_entity_poly.type
_entity_poly.pdbx_seq_one_letter_code
_entity_poly.pdbx_strand_id
1 'polypeptide(L)'
;MTRRLAPRAHPAAAPERIPDWTNRFFHNDDPSGAGFHGLALGRDHGYTNADINVNACKAGKVLQLLLGLVGVLINTHWIDTGHDHWRSAAVKGNVKLRTLTWPQVRKLRSPGGFRIRRINQIIRRAAKLGYTHLELELKDGVDWLPHKVLVALIRSAERVAAAVGIEIYWKTLSDIGNPLKRVKAVHAAGGVAVLLPRDHPHLSADEWWPHLDYFRGDPDDITWTHAKKAA
;
A
#
# COMPACT_ATOMS: atom_id res chain seq x y z
N MET A 1 12.54 23.57 -13.30
CA MET A 1 11.50 24.15 -12.42
C MET A 1 10.89 23.05 -11.56
N THR A 2 11.34 22.90 -10.32
CA THR A 2 10.74 21.96 -9.35
C THR A 2 9.55 22.64 -8.68
N ARG A 3 8.31 22.27 -9.04
CA ARG A 3 7.13 22.59 -8.24
C ARG A 3 7.32 21.93 -6.87
N ARG A 4 7.75 22.69 -5.87
CA ARG A 4 7.52 22.31 -4.47
C ARG A 4 6.00 22.30 -4.32
N LEU A 5 5.43 21.12 -4.14
CA LEU A 5 4.07 21.02 -3.61
C LEU A 5 4.10 21.76 -2.28
N ALA A 6 3.34 22.85 -2.18
CA ALA A 6 3.13 23.51 -0.90
C ALA A 6 2.59 22.44 0.07
N PRO A 7 3.05 22.41 1.34
CA PRO A 7 2.39 21.58 2.34
C PRO A 7 0.91 21.96 2.31
N ARG A 8 0.04 20.99 1.95
CA ARG A 8 -1.40 21.21 2.03
C ARG A 8 -1.68 21.59 3.48
N ALA A 9 -2.25 22.77 3.69
CA ALA A 9 -2.81 23.12 4.98
C ALA A 9 -3.74 21.96 5.36
N HIS A 10 -3.56 21.41 6.56
CA HIS A 10 -4.51 20.46 7.11
C HIS A 10 -5.87 21.14 7.05
N PRO A 11 -6.86 20.63 6.31
CA PRO A 11 -8.20 21.14 6.51
C PRO A 11 -8.53 20.82 7.97
N ALA A 12 -8.90 21.85 8.73
CA ALA A 12 -9.63 21.67 9.99
C ALA A 12 -11.02 21.04 9.76
N ALA A 13 -11.32 20.64 8.52
CA ALA A 13 -12.53 19.94 8.10
C ALA A 13 -12.30 18.43 8.15
N ALA A 14 -13.41 17.70 8.27
CA ALA A 14 -13.40 16.26 8.23
C ALA A 14 -12.80 15.70 6.92
N PRO A 15 -12.01 14.60 6.92
CA PRO A 15 -11.78 13.77 5.75
C PRO A 15 -13.07 13.62 4.97
N GLU A 16 -12.94 13.91 3.69
CA GLU A 16 -14.05 13.85 2.77
C GLU A 16 -14.39 12.39 2.48
N ARG A 17 -15.64 12.12 2.09
CA ARG A 17 -15.98 10.83 1.49
C ARG A 17 -15.32 10.79 0.10
N ILE A 18 -14.56 9.73 -0.20
CA ILE A 18 -13.99 9.56 -1.56
C ILE A 18 -15.16 9.46 -2.56
N PRO A 19 -15.20 10.29 -3.63
CA PRO A 19 -16.22 10.17 -4.67
C PRO A 19 -16.24 8.77 -5.29
N ASP A 20 -17.40 8.29 -5.74
CA ASP A 20 -17.61 6.92 -6.23
C ASP A 20 -17.00 6.63 -7.63
N TRP A 21 -15.71 6.95 -7.83
CA TRP A 21 -14.90 6.38 -8.91
C TRP A 21 -14.48 4.92 -8.60
N THR A 22 -15.05 4.34 -7.54
CA THR A 22 -14.68 3.04 -6.96
C THR A 22 -15.34 1.84 -7.61
N ASN A 23 -16.33 2.05 -8.50
CA ASN A 23 -16.99 0.97 -9.24
C ASN A 23 -16.19 0.43 -10.44
N ARG A 24 -14.92 0.82 -10.59
CA ARG A 24 -14.01 0.32 -11.64
C ARG A 24 -12.62 0.00 -11.08
N PHE A 25 -12.53 -0.92 -10.13
CA PHE A 25 -11.25 -1.49 -9.69
C PHE A 25 -11.04 -2.89 -10.23
N PHE A 26 -9.85 -3.11 -10.77
CA PHE A 26 -9.30 -4.45 -10.83
C PHE A 26 -8.80 -4.83 -9.43
N HIS A 27 -9.57 -5.66 -8.71
CA HIS A 27 -9.14 -6.24 -7.43
C HIS A 27 -8.14 -7.35 -7.65
N ASN A 28 -7.15 -7.39 -6.78
CA ASN A 28 -5.90 -8.07 -7.03
C ASN A 28 -5.56 -9.08 -5.91
N ASP A 29 -6.49 -10.02 -5.72
CA ASP A 29 -6.40 -11.02 -4.64
C ASP A 29 -5.76 -12.35 -5.08
N ASP A 30 -5.54 -12.55 -6.38
CA ASP A 30 -4.85 -13.72 -6.94
C ASP A 30 -3.40 -13.36 -7.34
N PRO A 31 -2.39 -14.23 -7.09
CA PRO A 31 -1.05 -14.11 -7.66
C PRO A 31 -0.98 -13.83 -9.18
N SER A 32 -2.01 -14.18 -9.96
CA SER A 32 -2.16 -13.81 -11.38
C SER A 32 -2.49 -12.33 -11.61
N GLY A 33 -3.32 -11.76 -10.74
CA GLY A 33 -3.56 -10.33 -10.64
C GLY A 33 -2.32 -9.59 -10.12
N ALA A 34 -1.55 -10.22 -9.21
CA ALA A 34 -0.59 -9.54 -8.35
C ALA A 34 0.73 -9.27 -9.07
N GLY A 35 0.70 -8.38 -10.04
CA GLY A 35 1.90 -7.90 -10.72
C GLY A 35 1.61 -7.22 -12.03
N PHE A 36 2.59 -7.28 -12.93
CA PHE A 36 2.48 -6.63 -14.24
C PHE A 36 1.40 -7.23 -15.14
N HIS A 37 1.06 -8.50 -14.93
CA HIS A 37 0.05 -9.19 -15.72
C HIS A 37 -1.36 -8.70 -15.35
N GLY A 38 -1.73 -8.71 -14.07
CA GLY A 38 -3.02 -8.15 -13.64
C GLY A 38 -3.20 -6.67 -13.99
N LEU A 39 -2.14 -5.85 -13.93
CA LEU A 39 -2.22 -4.48 -14.44
C LEU A 39 -2.51 -4.43 -15.96
N ALA A 40 -1.94 -5.33 -16.76
CA ALA A 40 -2.23 -5.37 -18.19
C ALA A 40 -3.67 -5.82 -18.45
N LEU A 41 -4.10 -6.89 -17.77
CA LEU A 41 -5.47 -7.40 -17.86
C LEU A 41 -6.50 -6.34 -17.46
N GLY A 42 -6.27 -5.64 -16.34
CA GLY A 42 -7.14 -4.56 -15.90
C GLY A 42 -7.23 -3.44 -16.94
N ARG A 43 -6.10 -3.07 -17.56
CA ARG A 43 -6.10 -2.10 -18.66
C ARG A 43 -6.92 -2.58 -19.86
N ASP A 44 -6.77 -3.86 -20.24
CA ASP A 44 -7.50 -4.45 -21.38
C ASP A 44 -9.02 -4.47 -21.13
N HIS A 45 -9.45 -4.53 -19.86
CA HIS A 45 -10.86 -4.38 -19.45
C HIS A 45 -11.31 -2.93 -19.25
N GLY A 46 -10.49 -1.95 -19.61
CA GLY A 46 -10.85 -0.52 -19.54
C GLY A 46 -10.77 0.10 -18.14
N TYR A 47 -10.15 -0.57 -17.17
CA TYR A 47 -9.90 0.01 -15.86
C TYR A 47 -8.80 1.08 -15.94
N THR A 48 -8.99 2.18 -15.21
CA THR A 48 -8.02 3.28 -15.08
C THR A 48 -7.41 3.36 -13.68
N ASN A 49 -7.93 2.56 -12.75
CA ASN A 49 -7.53 2.49 -11.35
C ASN A 49 -7.21 1.03 -10.99
N ALA A 50 -6.21 0.80 -10.13
CA ALA A 50 -5.88 -0.53 -9.64
C ALA A 50 -5.65 -0.52 -8.13
N ASP A 51 -6.07 -1.62 -7.50
CA ASP A 51 -5.81 -1.91 -6.10
C ASP A 51 -4.66 -2.91 -5.98
N ILE A 52 -3.66 -2.60 -5.16
CA ILE A 52 -2.42 -3.35 -5.06
C ILE A 52 -2.08 -3.61 -3.60
N ASN A 53 -2.03 -4.89 -3.24
CA ASN A 53 -1.58 -5.34 -1.93
C ASN A 53 -0.06 -5.12 -1.75
N VAL A 54 0.32 -4.53 -0.61
CA VAL A 54 1.70 -4.15 -0.27
C VAL A 54 2.14 -4.82 1.04
N ASN A 55 3.23 -5.56 0.94
CA ASN A 55 3.95 -6.13 2.08
C ASN A 55 5.43 -5.72 2.04
N ALA A 56 6.24 -6.19 2.99
CA ALA A 56 7.68 -5.94 3.00
C ALA A 56 8.52 -7.22 3.16
N CYS A 57 9.67 -7.23 2.49
CA CYS A 57 10.72 -8.22 2.71
C CYS A 57 12.02 -7.56 3.20
N LYS A 58 13.01 -8.35 3.63
CA LYS A 58 14.32 -7.81 4.00
C LYS A 58 15.00 -7.16 2.80
N ALA A 59 15.71 -6.08 3.08
CA ALA A 59 16.68 -5.55 2.14
C ALA A 59 17.81 -6.58 1.92
N GLY A 60 18.42 -6.55 0.73
CA GLY A 60 19.68 -7.25 0.51
C GLY A 60 20.85 -6.47 1.12
N LYS A 61 21.98 -7.14 1.34
CA LYS A 61 23.21 -6.56 1.93
C LYS A 61 23.60 -5.21 1.32
N VAL A 62 23.51 -5.08 0.00
CA VAL A 62 23.83 -3.83 -0.73
C VAL A 62 22.91 -2.67 -0.32
N LEU A 63 21.59 -2.89 -0.27
CA LEU A 63 20.63 -1.84 0.11
C LEU A 63 20.78 -1.45 1.57
N GLN A 64 21.11 -2.42 2.43
CA GLN A 64 21.35 -2.16 3.84
C GLN A 64 22.62 -1.33 4.06
N LEU A 65 23.73 -1.69 3.41
CA LEU A 65 25.01 -0.99 3.58
C LEU A 65 25.00 0.40 2.93
N LEU A 66 24.44 0.55 1.73
CA LEU A 66 24.52 1.80 1.00
C LEU A 66 23.43 2.80 1.38
N LEU A 67 22.25 2.32 1.80
CA LEU A 67 21.08 3.18 2.03
C LEU A 67 20.52 3.08 3.45
N GLY A 68 21.11 2.26 4.32
CA GLY A 68 20.60 2.02 5.68
C GLY A 68 19.22 1.36 5.70
N LEU A 69 18.75 0.82 4.56
CA LEU A 69 17.42 0.23 4.44
C LEU A 69 17.44 -1.20 4.95
N VAL A 70 16.59 -1.52 5.93
CA VAL A 70 16.42 -2.89 6.44
C VAL A 70 15.35 -3.68 5.68
N GLY A 71 14.51 -3.00 4.89
CA GLY A 71 13.41 -3.62 4.15
C GLY A 71 13.13 -2.99 2.79
N VAL A 72 12.25 -3.66 2.03
CA VAL A 72 11.78 -3.24 0.70
C VAL A 72 10.29 -3.53 0.59
N LEU A 73 9.51 -2.57 0.08
CA LEU A 73 8.08 -2.77 -0.21
C LEU A 73 7.90 -3.61 -1.49
N ILE A 74 7.05 -4.61 -1.40
CA ILE A 74 6.77 -5.60 -2.45
C ILE A 74 5.27 -5.78 -2.65
N ASN A 75 4.85 -6.16 -3.87
CA ASN A 75 3.45 -6.41 -4.17
C ASN A 75 3.10 -7.89 -3.93
N THR A 76 2.24 -8.16 -2.97
CA THR A 76 1.78 -9.51 -2.62
C THR A 76 0.65 -9.38 -1.61
N HIS A 77 -0.35 -10.25 -1.71
CA HIS A 77 -1.48 -10.26 -0.80
C HIS A 77 -1.07 -10.82 0.56
N TRP A 78 -0.39 -11.97 0.57
CA TRP A 78 -0.04 -12.68 1.80
C TRP A 78 1.38 -12.39 2.30
N ILE A 79 1.57 -12.64 3.60
CA ILE A 79 2.82 -12.42 4.34
C ILE A 79 3.82 -13.58 4.23
N ASP A 80 3.44 -14.69 3.60
CA ASP A 80 4.28 -15.88 3.46
C ASP A 80 4.16 -16.56 2.10
N THR A 81 5.09 -17.48 1.84
CA THR A 81 5.17 -18.20 0.57
C THR A 81 4.14 -19.32 0.44
N GLY A 82 3.47 -19.72 1.52
CA GLY A 82 2.56 -20.86 1.55
C GLY A 82 1.23 -20.58 0.88
N HIS A 83 0.60 -19.46 1.22
CA HIS A 83 -0.78 -19.14 0.80
C HIS A 83 -0.90 -18.93 -0.71
N ASP A 84 0.02 -18.18 -1.33
CA ASP A 84 0.07 -17.97 -2.78
C ASP A 84 0.87 -19.04 -3.53
N HIS A 85 1.34 -20.07 -2.81
CA HIS A 85 2.23 -21.09 -3.34
C HIS A 85 3.47 -20.52 -4.07
N TRP A 86 4.04 -19.43 -3.55
CA TRP A 86 5.28 -18.84 -4.06
C TRP A 86 6.45 -19.83 -3.87
N ARG A 87 7.08 -20.25 -4.96
CA ARG A 87 8.17 -21.23 -4.94
C ARG A 87 9.44 -20.74 -5.60
N SER A 88 10.59 -21.22 -5.12
CA SER A 88 11.86 -21.16 -5.83
C SER A 88 12.78 -22.28 -5.37
N ALA A 89 13.79 -22.64 -6.16
CA ALA A 89 14.77 -23.66 -5.76
C ALA A 89 15.53 -23.30 -4.46
N ALA A 90 15.63 -22.01 -4.13
CA ALA A 90 16.38 -21.50 -2.98
C ALA A 90 15.53 -21.30 -1.71
N VAL A 91 14.21 -21.46 -1.79
CA VAL A 91 13.29 -21.24 -0.66
C VAL A 91 12.41 -22.48 -0.54
N LYS A 92 12.65 -23.28 0.50
CA LYS A 92 11.92 -24.52 0.77
C LYS A 92 10.87 -24.28 1.86
N GLY A 93 9.69 -24.89 1.70
CA GLY A 93 8.59 -24.82 2.66
C GLY A 93 7.84 -23.49 2.69
N ASN A 94 6.99 -23.32 3.70
CA ASN A 94 6.27 -22.08 3.96
C ASN A 94 7.14 -21.13 4.80
N VAL A 95 7.55 -20.00 4.21
CA VAL A 95 8.46 -19.02 4.83
C VAL A 95 7.81 -17.64 4.80
N LYS A 96 7.86 -16.94 5.94
CA LYS A 96 7.40 -15.54 6.05
C LYS A 96 8.27 -14.64 5.16
N LEU A 97 7.67 -13.82 4.30
CA LEU A 97 8.38 -12.96 3.35
C LEU A 97 9.31 -11.95 4.05
N ARG A 98 8.98 -11.53 5.28
CA ARG A 98 9.84 -10.68 6.13
C ARG A 98 11.18 -11.30 6.50
N THR A 99 11.38 -12.61 6.32
CA THR A 99 12.68 -13.27 6.59
C THR A 99 13.55 -13.38 5.35
N LEU A 100 12.97 -13.22 4.16
CA LEU A 100 13.63 -13.32 2.88
C LEU A 100 14.18 -11.96 2.44
N THR A 101 15.38 -11.97 1.86
CA THR A 101 15.96 -10.78 1.22
C THR A 101 15.33 -10.52 -0.14
N TRP A 102 15.32 -9.29 -0.62
CA TRP A 102 14.83 -8.95 -1.97
C TRP A 102 15.42 -9.83 -3.09
N PRO A 103 16.74 -10.15 -3.11
CA PRO A 103 17.29 -11.10 -4.08
C PRO A 103 16.70 -12.52 -4.03
N GLN A 104 16.21 -12.97 -2.89
CA GLN A 104 15.48 -14.23 -2.75
C GLN A 104 14.02 -14.06 -3.21
N VAL A 105 13.34 -13.02 -2.73
CA VAL A 105 11.94 -12.74 -3.09
C VAL A 105 11.74 -12.60 -4.60
N ARG A 106 12.63 -11.88 -5.30
CA ARG A 106 12.51 -11.71 -6.77
C ARG A 106 12.65 -13.00 -7.58
N LYS A 107 13.15 -14.08 -6.96
CA LYS A 107 13.28 -15.42 -7.58
C LYS A 107 12.03 -16.26 -7.36
N LEU A 108 11.14 -15.89 -6.44
CA LEU A 108 9.88 -16.58 -6.20
C LEU A 108 8.97 -16.49 -7.42
N ARG A 109 8.24 -17.58 -7.68
CA ARG A 109 7.24 -17.71 -8.73
C ARG A 109 5.95 -18.28 -8.15
N SER A 110 4.81 -17.77 -8.58
CA SER A 110 3.53 -18.41 -8.31
C SER A 110 3.37 -19.63 -9.24
N PRO A 111 2.34 -20.48 -9.04
CA PRO A 111 2.07 -21.61 -9.93
C PRO A 111 1.93 -21.20 -11.41
N GLY A 112 1.33 -20.03 -11.69
CA GLY A 112 1.21 -19.45 -13.04
C GLY A 112 2.47 -18.77 -13.59
N GLY A 113 3.61 -18.87 -12.88
CA GLY A 113 4.89 -18.28 -13.31
C GLY A 113 5.03 -16.77 -13.07
N PHE A 114 4.09 -16.14 -12.36
CA PHE A 114 4.13 -14.71 -12.04
C PHE A 114 5.23 -14.40 -11.01
N ARG A 115 5.54 -13.11 -10.83
CA ARG A 115 6.67 -12.67 -9.99
C ARG A 115 6.25 -11.52 -9.09
N ILE A 116 6.66 -11.61 -7.83
CA ILE A 116 6.66 -10.49 -6.89
C ILE A 116 7.58 -9.38 -7.41
N ARG A 117 7.11 -8.13 -7.38
CA ARG A 117 7.80 -6.91 -7.80
C ARG A 117 7.93 -5.96 -6.62
N ARG A 118 8.89 -5.02 -6.73
CA ARG A 118 8.92 -3.87 -5.83
C ARG A 118 7.79 -2.91 -6.18
N ILE A 119 7.23 -2.23 -5.19
CA ILE A 119 6.17 -1.24 -5.41
C ILE A 119 6.58 -0.15 -6.41
N ASN A 120 7.82 0.35 -6.35
CA ASN A 120 8.31 1.33 -7.33
C ASN A 120 8.31 0.81 -8.78
N GLN A 121 8.38 -0.51 -8.98
CA GLN A 121 8.27 -1.11 -10.31
C GLN A 121 6.80 -1.22 -10.76
N ILE A 122 5.89 -1.52 -9.84
CA ILE A 122 4.44 -1.52 -10.07
C ILE A 122 3.97 -0.15 -10.50
N ILE A 123 4.30 0.90 -9.73
CA ILE A 123 3.95 2.30 -10.03
C ILE A 123 4.34 2.70 -11.45
N ARG A 124 5.60 2.43 -11.84
CA ARG A 124 6.09 2.73 -13.20
C ARG A 124 5.37 1.92 -14.27
N ARG A 125 5.00 0.66 -13.99
CA ARG A 125 4.28 -0.17 -14.96
C ARG A 125 2.85 0.30 -15.13
N ALA A 126 2.17 0.64 -14.04
CA ALA A 126 0.81 1.17 -14.07
C ALA A 126 0.73 2.46 -14.89
N ALA A 127 1.63 3.42 -14.64
CA ALA A 127 1.69 4.66 -15.42
C ALA A 127 1.92 4.39 -16.92
N LYS A 128 2.82 3.46 -17.28
CA LYS A 128 3.04 3.04 -18.69
C LYS A 128 1.82 2.41 -19.34
N LEU A 129 0.92 1.82 -18.55
CA LEU A 129 -0.32 1.22 -19.02
C LEU A 129 -1.49 2.22 -19.05
N GLY A 130 -1.27 3.48 -18.64
CA GLY A 130 -2.29 4.52 -18.65
C GLY A 130 -3.20 4.55 -17.42
N TYR A 131 -2.78 3.91 -16.31
CA TYR A 131 -3.45 4.11 -15.02
C TYR A 131 -3.19 5.52 -14.50
N THR A 132 -4.22 6.14 -13.93
CA THR A 132 -4.15 7.48 -13.34
C THR A 132 -4.06 7.45 -11.83
N HIS A 133 -4.61 6.40 -11.20
CA HIS A 133 -4.60 6.23 -9.75
C HIS A 133 -4.21 4.80 -9.35
N LEU A 134 -3.51 4.67 -8.23
CA LEU A 134 -3.29 3.41 -7.53
C LEU A 134 -3.78 3.51 -6.10
N GLU A 135 -4.52 2.49 -5.68
CA GLU A 135 -4.68 2.18 -4.26
C GLU A 135 -3.60 1.19 -3.86
N LEU A 136 -2.77 1.57 -2.90
CA LEU A 136 -1.71 0.73 -2.36
C LEU A 136 -2.09 0.30 -0.95
N GLU A 137 -2.57 -0.93 -0.79
CA GLU A 137 -2.99 -1.46 0.50
C GLU A 137 -1.79 -1.98 1.31
N LEU A 138 -1.40 -1.23 2.34
CA LEU A 138 -0.40 -1.69 3.31
C LEU A 138 -0.99 -2.81 4.16
N LYS A 139 -0.48 -4.03 4.02
CA LYS A 139 -0.82 -5.20 4.86
C LYS A 139 0.07 -5.28 6.11
N ASP A 140 -0.25 -6.18 7.04
CA ASP A 140 0.49 -6.40 8.30
C ASP A 140 1.94 -6.86 8.11
N GLY A 141 2.30 -7.42 6.95
CA GLY A 141 3.68 -7.80 6.65
C GLY A 141 4.65 -6.63 6.53
N VAL A 142 4.21 -5.38 6.67
CA VAL A 142 5.09 -4.20 6.83
C VAL A 142 5.36 -3.84 8.30
N ASP A 143 4.61 -4.40 9.26
CA ASP A 143 4.61 -3.96 10.66
C ASP A 143 5.91 -4.25 11.41
N TRP A 144 6.75 -5.15 10.91
CA TRP A 144 8.08 -5.41 11.48
C TRP A 144 9.09 -4.30 11.16
N LEU A 145 8.81 -3.43 10.18
CA LEU A 145 9.71 -2.34 9.83
C LEU A 145 9.73 -1.27 10.92
N PRO A 146 10.90 -0.70 11.27
CA PRO A 146 10.94 0.51 12.08
C PRO A 146 10.15 1.64 11.41
N HIS A 147 9.41 2.43 12.19
CA HIS A 147 8.53 3.48 11.65
C HIS A 147 9.26 4.44 10.69
N LYS A 148 10.45 4.92 11.08
CA LYS A 148 11.31 5.76 10.22
C LYS A 148 11.65 5.13 8.86
N VAL A 149 11.80 3.80 8.82
CA VAL A 149 12.11 3.07 7.59
C VAL A 149 10.86 2.95 6.72
N LEU A 150 9.70 2.65 7.31
CA LEU A 150 8.44 2.62 6.59
C LEU A 150 8.12 3.98 5.96
N VAL A 151 8.28 5.08 6.70
CA VAL A 151 8.14 6.46 6.18
C VAL A 151 9.07 6.70 4.99
N ALA A 152 10.35 6.32 5.09
CA ALA A 152 11.31 6.52 4.01
C ALA A 152 10.97 5.71 2.74
N LEU A 153 10.43 4.49 2.91
CA LEU A 153 9.98 3.65 1.80
C LEU A 153 8.72 4.21 1.13
N ILE A 154 7.75 4.70 1.90
CA ILE A 154 6.55 5.37 1.38
C ILE A 154 6.95 6.63 0.60
N ARG A 155 7.80 7.50 1.18
CA ARG A 155 8.36 8.68 0.47
C ARG A 155 9.11 8.31 -0.82
N SER A 156 9.70 7.13 -0.89
CA SER A 156 10.36 6.64 -2.11
C SER A 156 9.34 6.28 -3.19
N ALA A 157 8.26 5.60 -2.82
CA ALA A 157 7.16 5.27 -3.72
C ALA A 157 6.44 6.54 -4.22
N GLU A 158 6.10 7.47 -3.33
CA GLU A 158 5.50 8.77 -3.66
C GLU A 158 6.34 9.56 -4.68
N ARG A 159 7.66 9.65 -4.47
CA ARG A 159 8.55 10.31 -5.43
C ARG A 159 8.54 9.64 -6.80
N VAL A 160 8.44 8.31 -6.86
CA VAL A 160 8.33 7.59 -8.13
C VAL A 160 6.99 7.88 -8.80
N ALA A 161 5.91 7.94 -8.03
CA ALA A 161 4.56 8.22 -8.51
C ALA A 161 4.46 9.63 -9.12
N ALA A 162 4.92 10.63 -8.36
CA ALA A 162 5.00 12.01 -8.84
C ALA A 162 5.84 12.14 -10.13
N ALA A 163 6.94 11.39 -10.23
CA ALA A 163 7.79 11.41 -11.43
C ALA A 163 7.16 10.78 -12.67
N VAL A 164 6.12 9.94 -12.51
CA VAL A 164 5.40 9.30 -13.62
C VAL A 164 3.96 9.78 -13.76
N GLY A 165 3.54 10.77 -12.99
CA GLY A 165 2.21 11.40 -13.08
C GLY A 165 1.07 10.48 -12.66
N ILE A 166 1.27 9.61 -11.67
CA ILE A 166 0.22 8.76 -11.11
C ILE A 166 -0.05 9.13 -9.65
N GLU A 167 -1.31 9.17 -9.27
CA GLU A 167 -1.72 9.44 -7.89
C GLU A 167 -1.74 8.15 -7.07
N ILE A 168 -1.40 8.24 -5.79
CA ILE A 168 -1.41 7.12 -4.85
C ILE A 168 -2.33 7.43 -3.67
N TYR A 169 -3.18 6.46 -3.36
CA TYR A 169 -3.93 6.39 -2.12
C TYR A 169 -3.39 5.22 -1.30
N TRP A 170 -2.80 5.49 -0.14
CA TRP A 170 -2.32 4.42 0.74
C TRP A 170 -3.44 3.95 1.63
N LYS A 171 -3.80 2.70 1.44
CA LYS A 171 -4.94 2.07 2.07
C LYS A 171 -4.48 1.12 3.19
N THR A 172 -5.26 0.99 4.25
CA THR A 172 -5.10 -0.11 5.21
C THR A 172 -6.45 -0.51 5.80
N LEU A 173 -6.56 -1.77 6.21
CA LEU A 173 -7.70 -2.31 6.94
C LEU A 173 -7.54 -2.07 8.45
N SER A 174 -8.63 -1.75 9.15
CA SER A 174 -8.64 -1.47 10.60
C SER A 174 -8.41 -2.70 11.49
N ASP A 175 -8.71 -3.89 11.00
CA ASP A 175 -8.79 -5.16 11.75
C ASP A 175 -7.53 -6.03 11.67
N ILE A 176 -6.55 -5.66 10.85
CA ILE A 176 -5.36 -6.48 10.63
C ILE A 176 -4.14 -5.77 11.23
N GLY A 177 -3.26 -6.45 11.96
CA GLY A 177 -1.93 -5.95 12.32
C GLY A 177 -1.93 -4.66 13.17
N ASN A 178 -1.08 -3.69 12.81
CA ASN A 178 -1.01 -2.36 13.45
C ASN A 178 -1.36 -1.24 12.44
N PRO A 179 -2.66 -1.00 12.18
CA PRO A 179 -3.07 -0.05 11.15
C PRO A 179 -2.76 1.40 11.50
N LEU A 180 -2.82 1.79 12.78
CA LEU A 180 -2.48 3.15 13.19
C LEU A 180 -1.01 3.49 12.89
N LYS A 181 -0.09 2.54 13.11
CA LYS A 181 1.32 2.70 12.74
C LYS A 181 1.49 2.95 11.25
N ARG A 182 0.74 2.23 10.40
CA ARG A 182 0.78 2.37 8.93
C ARG A 182 0.24 3.74 8.52
N VAL A 183 -0.92 4.12 9.03
CA VAL A 183 -1.54 5.44 8.78
C VAL A 183 -0.60 6.58 9.19
N LYS A 184 -0.06 6.55 10.42
CA LYS A 184 0.94 7.53 10.87
C LYS A 184 2.16 7.60 9.96
N ALA A 185 2.62 6.47 9.42
CA ALA A 185 3.77 6.42 8.52
C ALA A 185 3.46 7.03 7.15
N VAL A 186 2.25 6.82 6.62
CA VAL A 186 1.76 7.47 5.39
C VAL A 186 1.69 8.98 5.58
N HIS A 187 1.03 9.42 6.66
CA HIS A 187 0.89 10.84 6.98
C HIS A 187 2.27 11.52 7.14
N ALA A 188 3.19 10.92 7.91
CA ALA A 188 4.55 11.43 8.06
C ALA A 188 5.36 11.40 6.75
N ALA A 189 4.98 10.55 5.79
CA ALA A 189 5.55 10.54 4.45
C ALA A 189 4.98 11.62 3.53
N GLY A 190 3.88 12.28 3.92
CA GLY A 190 3.14 13.23 3.09
C GLY A 190 2.30 12.56 2.00
N GLY A 191 1.98 11.27 2.17
CA GLY A 191 1.06 10.54 1.28
C GLY A 191 -0.39 10.69 1.74
N VAL A 192 -1.31 10.30 0.87
CA VAL A 192 -2.75 10.28 1.18
C VAL A 192 -3.10 8.99 1.93
N ALA A 193 -3.55 9.11 3.17
CA ALA A 193 -3.89 7.98 4.04
C ALA A 193 -5.40 7.68 4.02
N VAL A 194 -5.73 6.43 3.67
CA VAL A 194 -7.09 5.91 3.59
C VAL A 194 -7.25 4.75 4.56
N LEU A 195 -8.27 4.82 5.43
CA LEU A 195 -8.66 3.69 6.28
C LEU A 195 -9.91 3.01 5.73
N LEU A 196 -9.92 1.68 5.73
CA LEU A 196 -11.11 0.88 5.50
C LEU A 196 -11.57 0.36 6.87
N PRO A 197 -12.67 0.91 7.41
CA PRO A 197 -13.30 0.39 8.62
C PRO A 197 -13.96 -0.94 8.25
N ARG A 198 -13.31 -2.04 8.63
CA ARG A 198 -13.81 -3.39 8.45
C ARG A 198 -13.94 -4.04 9.82
N ASP A 199 -15.08 -4.68 10.07
CA ASP A 199 -15.35 -5.52 11.25
C ASP A 199 -15.09 -4.82 12.61
N HIS A 200 -15.02 -3.48 12.62
CA HIS A 200 -14.79 -2.64 13.79
C HIS A 200 -15.91 -1.62 13.94
N PRO A 201 -16.98 -1.91 14.71
CA PRO A 201 -18.12 -1.02 14.84
C PRO A 201 -17.78 0.30 15.58
N HIS A 202 -16.59 0.43 16.17
CA HIS A 202 -16.21 1.57 17.00
C HIS A 202 -14.75 2.00 16.83
N LEU A 203 -14.43 2.71 15.75
CA LEU A 203 -13.15 3.42 15.63
C LEU A 203 -13.26 4.81 16.26
N SER A 204 -12.37 5.13 17.20
CA SER A 204 -12.33 6.45 17.83
C SER A 204 -11.79 7.49 16.86
N ALA A 205 -12.63 8.41 16.37
CA ALA A 205 -12.21 9.46 15.44
C ALA A 205 -10.93 10.18 15.91
N ASP A 206 -10.81 10.53 17.20
CA ASP A 206 -9.67 11.26 17.76
C ASP A 206 -8.31 10.57 17.58
N GLU A 207 -8.29 9.24 17.56
CA GLU A 207 -7.04 8.48 17.40
C GLU A 207 -6.55 8.51 15.94
N TRP A 208 -7.48 8.53 14.99
CA TRP A 208 -7.22 8.31 13.57
C TRP A 208 -7.19 9.60 12.75
N TRP A 209 -8.09 10.54 13.06
CA TRP A 209 -8.32 11.77 12.32
C TRP A 209 -7.09 12.65 12.10
N PRO A 210 -6.18 12.82 13.09
CA PRO A 210 -4.99 13.64 12.88
C PRO A 210 -4.04 13.07 11.82
N HIS A 211 -4.32 11.87 11.31
CA HIS A 211 -3.43 11.13 10.42
C HIS A 211 -4.14 10.57 9.18
N LEU A 212 -5.46 10.77 9.03
CA LEU A 212 -6.24 10.28 7.90
C LEU A 212 -6.70 11.42 6.99
N ASP A 213 -6.67 11.15 5.68
CA ASP A 213 -7.24 12.02 4.67
C ASP A 213 -8.63 11.54 4.23
N TYR A 214 -8.88 10.22 4.30
CA TYR A 214 -10.13 9.60 3.86
C TYR A 214 -10.51 8.34 4.65
N PHE A 215 -11.81 8.05 4.70
CA PHE A 215 -12.36 6.73 5.00
C PHE A 215 -13.03 6.15 3.76
N ARG A 216 -12.91 4.83 3.58
CA ARG A 216 -13.61 4.09 2.52
C ARG A 216 -14.52 3.03 3.15
N GLY A 217 -15.81 3.33 3.24
CA GLY A 217 -16.82 2.51 3.90
C GLY A 217 -18.09 3.31 4.14
N ASP A 218 -19.05 2.73 4.87
CA ASP A 218 -20.22 3.47 5.33
C ASP A 218 -19.81 4.42 6.46
N PRO A 219 -20.09 5.74 6.38
CA PRO A 219 -19.86 6.67 7.49
C PRO A 219 -20.50 6.25 8.81
N ASP A 220 -21.56 5.44 8.75
CA ASP A 220 -22.27 4.92 9.93
C ASP A 220 -21.48 3.81 10.67
N ASP A 221 -20.45 3.22 10.03
CA ASP A 221 -19.55 2.24 10.65
C ASP A 221 -18.54 2.86 11.64
N ILE A 222 -18.54 4.20 11.78
CA ILE A 222 -17.61 4.94 12.64
C ILE A 222 -18.40 5.61 13.76
N THR A 223 -18.27 5.13 15.01
CA THR A 223 -18.83 5.86 16.16
C THR A 223 -17.99 7.08 16.53
N TRP A 224 -18.63 8.24 16.41
CA TRP A 224 -18.08 9.56 16.71
C TRP A 224 -18.05 9.84 18.21
N THR A 225 -17.03 9.36 18.92
CA THR A 225 -16.87 9.66 20.36
C THR A 225 -16.57 11.13 20.65
N HIS A 226 -16.16 11.90 19.63
CA HIS A 226 -15.98 13.35 19.70
C HIS A 226 -16.52 14.04 18.45
N ALA A 227 -17.78 13.77 18.10
CA ALA A 227 -18.55 14.84 17.49
C ALA A 227 -18.56 16.00 18.50
N LYS A 228 -17.60 16.94 18.36
CA LYS A 228 -17.83 18.31 18.78
C LYS A 228 -19.19 18.63 18.17
N LYS A 229 -20.20 18.81 19.03
CA LYS A 229 -21.42 19.52 18.71
C LYS A 229 -21.00 20.77 17.93
N ALA A 230 -21.12 20.71 16.61
CA ALA A 230 -21.01 21.86 15.74
C ALA A 230 -22.45 22.14 15.32
N ALA A 231 -22.96 23.24 15.87
CA ALA A 231 -24.34 23.74 15.88
C ALA A 231 -25.30 23.00 16.83
#